data_AF-A0AAW0BUZ7-F1
#
_entry.id   AF-A0AAW0BUZ7-F1
#
_cell.length_a   1.000
_cell.length_b   1.000
_cell.length_c   1.000
_cell.angle_alpha   90.00
_cell.angle_beta   90.00
_cell.angle_gamma   90.00
#
_symmetry.space_group_name_H-M   'P 1'
#
loop_
_entity.id
_entity.type
_entity.pdbx_description
1 polymer ?
#
loop_
_entity_poly.entity_id
_entity_poly.type
_entity_poly.pdbx_seq_one_letter_code
_entity_poly.pdbx_strand_id
1 'polypeptide(L)'
;MSSHDSFAVLREYLQRRIDKAFDSCIPSKESTSTDSGGGFIGGGFLVEESEPATQIPLSAIPEALQQLDLPPDDEQVLQVFKNAASGWQLAAEHSEAAGSGDGEQYVSRDDWRSVCSVLLEHRAEEYEDSDEMDVYAAADQADDFDEEDAPDDEYEENEENEGDSDSDEYVDESPSKARRSARPKKTRRRSPSSDSSDSSAPKKLTDRQKKTCLDTYALFFPDASEADLPTQRVTVADIQRLTKLIGDKLKAEEILDMLAEFSTAPDKSMSLENSQTMMLSARLC
;
A
#
# COMPACT_ATOMS: atom_id res chain seq x y z
N MET A 1 7.14 -12.06 -25.17
CA MET A 1 6.71 -12.70 -23.92
C MET A 1 5.29 -12.21 -23.67
N SER A 2 4.32 -13.10 -23.61
CA SER A 2 2.92 -12.72 -23.40
C SER A 2 2.75 -12.26 -21.95
N SER A 3 2.11 -11.12 -21.71
CA SER A 3 1.89 -10.55 -20.36
C SER A 3 1.05 -11.43 -19.42
N HIS A 4 0.61 -12.61 -19.88
CA HIS A 4 -0.12 -13.59 -19.07
C HIS A 4 0.80 -14.46 -18.19
N ASP A 5 2.11 -14.53 -18.49
CA ASP A 5 3.03 -15.38 -17.72
C ASP A 5 3.43 -14.79 -16.35
N SER A 6 3.39 -13.47 -16.17
CA SER A 6 3.87 -12.84 -14.92
C SER A 6 3.07 -13.25 -13.70
N PHE A 7 1.75 -13.44 -13.85
CA PHE A 7 0.89 -13.88 -12.75
C PHE A 7 1.23 -15.30 -12.26
N ALA A 8 1.57 -16.21 -13.18
CA ALA A 8 1.90 -17.59 -12.84
C ALA A 8 3.26 -17.73 -12.12
N VAL A 9 4.14 -16.73 -12.26
CA VAL A 9 5.45 -16.67 -11.58
C VAL A 9 5.31 -16.22 -10.13
N LEU A 10 4.22 -15.54 -9.76
CA LEU A 10 3.99 -15.11 -8.38
C LEU A 10 3.85 -16.31 -7.44
N ARG A 11 4.17 -16.09 -6.16
CA ARG A 11 3.89 -17.04 -5.09
C ARG A 11 2.38 -17.31 -4.98
N GLU A 12 2.01 -18.55 -4.66
CA GLU A 12 0.61 -18.99 -4.62
C GLU A 12 -0.25 -18.17 -3.64
N TYR A 13 0.32 -17.75 -2.51
CA TYR A 13 -0.35 -16.85 -1.57
C TYR A 13 -0.75 -15.52 -2.21
N LEU A 14 0.15 -14.87 -2.96
CA LEU A 14 -0.14 -13.61 -3.66
C LEU A 14 -1.19 -13.81 -4.75
N GLN A 15 -1.09 -14.90 -5.52
CA GLN A 15 -2.11 -15.24 -6.53
C GLN A 15 -3.51 -15.33 -5.89
N ARG A 16 -3.63 -16.09 -4.79
CA ARG A 16 -4.89 -16.23 -4.04
C ARG A 16 -5.38 -14.90 -3.47
N ARG A 17 -4.47 -14.04 -3.01
CA ARG A 17 -4.81 -12.71 -2.48
C ARG A 17 -5.33 -11.77 -3.56
N ILE A 18 -4.68 -11.74 -4.73
CA ILE A 18 -5.11 -10.99 -5.92
C ILE A 18 -6.50 -11.45 -6.36
N ASP A 19 -6.72 -12.76 -6.41
CA ASP A 19 -8.00 -13.34 -6.77
C ASP A 19 -9.10 -13.04 -5.74
N LYS A 20 -8.79 -13.17 -4.45
CA LYS A 20 -9.72 -12.84 -3.37
C LYS A 20 -10.15 -11.38 -3.40
N ALA A 21 -9.22 -10.46 -3.64
CA ALA A 21 -9.51 -9.04 -3.78
C ALA A 21 -10.46 -8.77 -4.96
N PHE A 22 -10.23 -9.42 -6.10
CA PHE A 22 -11.14 -9.36 -7.24
C PHE A 22 -12.54 -9.88 -6.89
N ASP A 23 -12.62 -11.09 -6.35
CA ASP A 23 -13.87 -11.80 -6.10
C ASP A 23 -14.74 -11.06 -5.06
N SER A 24 -14.12 -10.36 -4.11
CA SER A 24 -14.83 -9.54 -3.11
C SER A 24 -15.54 -8.31 -3.68
N CYS A 25 -15.06 -7.80 -4.81
CA CYS A 25 -15.58 -6.59 -5.48
C CYS A 25 -16.61 -6.91 -6.55
N ILE A 26 -16.79 -8.19 -6.90
CA ILE A 26 -17.89 -8.61 -7.74
C ILE A 26 -19.16 -8.38 -6.90
N PRO A 27 -20.10 -7.53 -7.34
CA PRO A 27 -21.36 -7.38 -6.64
C PRO A 27 -22.00 -8.76 -6.64
N SER A 28 -21.97 -9.41 -5.48
CA SER A 28 -22.72 -10.62 -5.28
C SER A 28 -24.13 -10.26 -5.69
N LYS A 29 -24.66 -10.93 -6.71
CA LYS A 29 -26.10 -11.00 -6.93
C LYS A 29 -26.61 -11.79 -5.72
N GLU A 30 -26.52 -11.19 -4.53
CA GLU A 30 -27.24 -11.61 -3.36
C GLU A 30 -28.65 -11.65 -3.87
N SER A 31 -29.10 -12.89 -4.07
CA SER A 31 -30.47 -13.24 -4.28
C SER A 31 -31.24 -12.39 -3.29
N THR A 32 -31.83 -11.31 -3.79
CA THR A 32 -32.86 -10.58 -3.09
C THR A 32 -33.94 -11.63 -2.92
N SER A 33 -33.82 -12.38 -1.83
CA SER A 33 -34.83 -13.27 -1.31
C SER A 33 -35.89 -12.31 -0.82
N THR A 34 -36.67 -11.76 -1.76
CA THR A 34 -38.02 -11.35 -1.47
C THR A 34 -38.67 -12.59 -0.89
N ASP A 35 -38.73 -12.60 0.45
CA ASP A 35 -39.60 -13.39 1.29
C ASP A 35 -41.05 -13.08 0.88
N SER A 36 -41.40 -13.52 -0.32
CA SER A 36 -42.73 -13.41 -0.88
C SER A 36 -43.27 -14.82 -0.88
N GLY A 37 -43.81 -15.16 0.28
CA GLY A 37 -44.25 -16.49 0.62
C GLY A 37 -45.20 -17.11 -0.40
N GLY A 38 -45.06 -18.43 -0.51
CA GLY A 38 -46.14 -19.36 -0.83
C GLY A 38 -46.56 -19.40 -2.30
N GLY A 39 -46.11 -20.44 -3.02
CA GLY A 39 -46.88 -20.90 -4.17
C GLY A 39 -46.19 -21.85 -5.14
N PHE A 40 -46.47 -23.14 -4.96
CA PHE A 40 -46.68 -24.14 -6.01
C PHE A 40 -45.50 -24.73 -6.82
N ILE A 41 -45.09 -25.93 -6.39
CA ILE A 41 -45.02 -27.21 -7.12
C ILE A 41 -44.46 -27.20 -8.56
N GLY A 42 -43.24 -27.75 -8.68
CA GLY A 42 -42.97 -28.84 -9.62
C GLY A 42 -42.62 -28.47 -11.06
N GLY A 43 -41.34 -28.27 -11.32
CA GLY A 43 -40.77 -28.33 -12.67
C GLY A 43 -39.25 -28.17 -12.56
N GLY A 44 -38.50 -29.18 -13.01
CA GLY A 44 -37.04 -29.22 -12.91
C GLY A 44 -36.38 -27.98 -13.52
N PHE A 45 -36.00 -27.04 -12.66
CA PHE A 45 -35.21 -25.89 -13.04
C PHE A 45 -33.78 -26.37 -13.20
N LEU A 46 -33.32 -26.41 -14.46
CA LEU A 46 -31.93 -26.59 -14.80
C LEU A 46 -31.19 -25.46 -14.07
N VAL A 47 -30.42 -25.81 -13.03
CA VAL A 47 -29.54 -24.86 -12.35
C VAL A 47 -28.57 -24.41 -13.42
N GLU A 48 -28.87 -23.26 -14.01
CA GLU A 48 -27.95 -22.53 -14.88
C GLU A 48 -26.79 -22.18 -13.94
N GLU A 49 -25.72 -22.98 -14.00
CA GLU A 49 -24.46 -22.66 -13.34
C GLU A 49 -24.05 -21.28 -13.84
N SER A 50 -24.34 -20.27 -13.01
CA SER A 50 -23.97 -18.89 -13.25
C SER A 50 -22.45 -18.90 -13.35
N GLU A 51 -21.92 -18.78 -14.57
CA GLU A 51 -20.49 -18.67 -14.78
C GLU A 51 -19.95 -17.56 -13.87
N PRO A 52 -18.81 -17.78 -13.21
CA PRO A 52 -18.24 -16.80 -12.30
C PRO A 52 -18.04 -15.49 -13.07
N ALA A 53 -18.51 -14.38 -12.50
CA ALA A 53 -18.34 -13.09 -13.16
C ALA A 53 -16.85 -12.85 -13.40
N THR A 54 -16.47 -12.74 -14.67
CA THR A 54 -15.06 -12.61 -15.08
C THR A 54 -14.60 -11.16 -15.12
N GLN A 55 -15.42 -10.22 -14.62
CA GLN A 55 -15.23 -8.78 -14.77
C GLN A 55 -15.66 -8.02 -13.52
N ILE A 56 -14.88 -7.00 -13.15
CA ILE A 56 -15.22 -6.04 -12.08
C ILE A 56 -15.42 -4.63 -12.68
N PRO A 57 -16.36 -3.83 -12.15
CA PRO A 57 -16.54 -2.45 -12.60
C PRO A 57 -15.35 -1.59 -12.18
N LEU A 58 -14.98 -0.61 -13.01
CA LEU A 58 -13.84 0.28 -12.75
C LEU A 58 -13.99 1.07 -11.44
N SER A 59 -15.22 1.33 -10.99
CA SER A 59 -15.51 2.00 -9.71
C SER A 59 -15.13 1.17 -8.48
N ALA A 60 -15.05 -0.16 -8.60
CA ALA A 60 -14.68 -1.05 -7.49
C ALA A 60 -13.16 -1.30 -7.38
N ILE A 61 -12.38 -0.83 -8.35
CA ILE A 61 -10.93 -1.02 -8.39
C ILE A 61 -10.21 -0.38 -7.19
N PRO A 62 -10.53 0.86 -6.77
CA PRO A 62 -9.88 1.44 -5.59
C PRO A 62 -10.05 0.57 -4.33
N GLU A 63 -11.24 0.00 -4.14
CA GLU A 63 -11.51 -0.90 -3.00
C GLU A 63 -10.73 -2.22 -3.13
N ALA A 64 -10.68 -2.82 -4.33
CA ALA A 64 -9.88 -4.01 -4.59
C ALA A 64 -8.38 -3.76 -4.35
N LEU A 65 -7.86 -2.60 -4.77
CA LEU A 65 -6.47 -2.20 -4.53
C LEU A 65 -6.19 -2.03 -3.03
N GLN A 66 -7.13 -1.46 -2.29
CA GLN A 66 -7.02 -1.32 -0.84
C GLN A 66 -6.88 -2.69 -0.15
N GLN A 67 -7.57 -3.74 -0.61
CA GLN A 67 -7.42 -5.10 -0.06
C GLN A 67 -6.05 -5.73 -0.34
N LEU A 68 -5.37 -5.25 -1.38
CA LEU A 68 -3.99 -5.62 -1.70
C LEU A 68 -2.95 -4.72 -1.01
N ASP A 69 -3.37 -3.85 -0.09
CA ASP A 69 -2.52 -2.82 0.52
C ASP A 69 -1.79 -1.95 -0.53
N LEU A 70 -2.48 -1.68 -1.63
CA LEU A 70 -2.06 -0.73 -2.66
C LEU A 70 -2.82 0.59 -2.47
N PRO A 71 -2.19 1.75 -2.77
CA PRO A 71 -2.86 3.03 -2.66
C PRO A 71 -4.10 3.08 -3.58
N PRO A 72 -5.32 3.30 -3.04
CA PRO A 72 -6.55 3.26 -3.84
C PRO A 72 -6.68 4.47 -4.78
N ASP A 73 -5.99 5.58 -4.46
CA ASP A 73 -6.06 6.87 -5.17
C ASP A 73 -4.87 7.10 -6.13
N ASP A 74 -4.05 6.08 -6.43
CA ASP A 74 -2.93 6.22 -7.36
C ASP A 74 -3.44 6.44 -8.79
N GLU A 75 -3.39 7.70 -9.25
CA GLU A 75 -3.87 8.08 -10.59
C GLU A 75 -3.17 7.30 -11.72
N GLN A 76 -1.89 6.94 -11.55
CA GLN A 76 -1.14 6.22 -12.58
C GLN A 76 -1.64 4.78 -12.69
N VAL A 77 -1.80 4.11 -11.56
CA VAL A 77 -2.37 2.75 -11.49
C VAL A 77 -3.80 2.73 -12.03
N LEU A 78 -4.64 3.67 -11.58
CA LEU A 78 -6.02 3.79 -12.06
C LEU A 78 -6.09 4.09 -13.56
N GLN A 79 -5.12 4.84 -14.11
CA GLN A 79 -5.04 5.08 -15.55
C GLN A 79 -4.67 3.81 -16.33
N VAL A 80 -3.80 2.95 -15.79
CA VAL A 80 -3.48 1.64 -16.37
C VAL A 80 -4.73 0.76 -16.41
N PHE A 81 -5.50 0.72 -15.33
CA PHE A 81 -6.77 -0.01 -15.30
C PHE A 81 -7.82 0.54 -16.27
N LYS A 82 -7.92 1.87 -16.41
CA LYS A 82 -8.80 2.49 -17.43
C LYS A 82 -8.40 2.07 -18.85
N ASN A 83 -7.09 2.02 -19.11
CA ASN A 83 -6.58 1.57 -20.40
C ASN A 83 -6.88 0.08 -20.60
N ALA A 84 -6.72 -0.75 -19.56
CA ALA A 84 -7.07 -2.18 -19.57
C ALA A 84 -8.56 -2.40 -19.87
N ALA A 85 -9.44 -1.68 -19.16
CA ALA A 85 -10.89 -1.73 -19.36
C ALA A 85 -11.32 -1.25 -20.75
N SER A 86 -10.57 -0.31 -21.34
CA SER A 86 -10.82 0.15 -22.71
C SER A 86 -10.39 -0.86 -23.79
N GLY A 87 -9.80 -1.99 -23.37
CA GLY A 87 -9.43 -3.12 -24.21
C GLY A 87 -8.04 -2.97 -24.81
N TRP A 88 -7.05 -3.64 -24.24
CA TRP A 88 -5.74 -3.83 -24.90
C TRP A 88 -5.85 -4.82 -26.08
N GLN A 89 -6.83 -5.73 -26.00
CA GLN A 89 -7.02 -6.84 -26.94
C GLN A 89 -7.84 -6.46 -28.19
N LEU A 90 -8.62 -5.38 -28.16
CA LEU A 90 -9.52 -4.99 -29.25
C LEU A 90 -8.83 -4.24 -30.40
N ALA A 91 -7.54 -3.89 -30.25
CA ALA A 91 -6.78 -3.29 -31.35
C ALA A 91 -6.44 -4.30 -32.47
N ALA A 92 -6.56 -5.61 -32.21
CA ALA A 92 -6.14 -6.64 -33.17
C ALA A 92 -7.22 -7.00 -34.21
N GLU A 93 -8.50 -7.00 -33.84
CA GLU A 93 -9.56 -7.50 -34.73
C GLU A 93 -10.86 -6.69 -34.54
N HIS A 94 -11.20 -5.85 -35.53
CA HIS A 94 -12.48 -5.15 -35.68
C HIS A 94 -12.86 -4.05 -34.66
N SER A 95 -12.40 -2.83 -34.89
CA SER A 95 -12.96 -1.62 -34.25
C SER A 95 -13.43 -0.58 -35.28
N GLU A 96 -14.61 -0.82 -35.89
CA GLU A 96 -15.36 0.20 -36.67
C GLU A 96 -16.73 0.57 -36.07
N ALA A 97 -17.07 0.11 -34.86
CA ALA A 97 -18.32 0.49 -34.19
C ALA A 97 -18.05 1.40 -32.99
N ALA A 98 -17.52 2.60 -33.27
CA ALA A 98 -17.33 3.67 -32.29
C ALA A 98 -18.69 4.24 -31.81
N GLY A 99 -19.31 3.56 -30.86
CA GLY A 99 -20.35 4.13 -30.00
C GLY A 99 -19.72 4.64 -28.71
N SER A 100 -19.47 5.95 -28.61
CA SER A 100 -19.09 6.63 -27.36
C SER A 100 -20.25 6.66 -26.36
N GLY A 101 -20.75 5.49 -25.99
CA GLY A 101 -21.67 5.34 -24.87
C GLY A 101 -20.88 5.51 -23.58
N ASP A 102 -21.41 6.34 -22.68
CA ASP A 102 -21.05 6.47 -21.28
C ASP A 102 -21.39 5.18 -20.52
N GLY A 103 -20.93 4.04 -21.04
CA GLY A 103 -21.10 2.73 -20.43
C GLY A 103 -20.08 2.55 -19.32
N GLU A 104 -20.50 1.92 -18.23
CA GLU A 104 -19.59 1.50 -17.17
C GLU A 104 -18.44 0.69 -17.80
N GLN A 105 -17.21 1.09 -17.47
CA GLN A 105 -16.01 0.38 -17.90
C GLN A 105 -15.77 -0.79 -16.96
N TYR A 106 -15.42 -1.95 -17.50
CA TYR A 106 -15.15 -3.16 -16.73
C TYR A 106 -13.73 -3.66 -17.00
N VAL A 107 -13.08 -4.20 -15.97
CA VAL A 107 -11.75 -4.82 -16.07
C VAL A 107 -11.90 -6.33 -15.97
N SER A 108 -11.30 -7.06 -16.92
CA SER A 108 -11.31 -8.51 -16.92
C SER A 108 -10.43 -9.08 -15.79
N ARG A 109 -10.73 -10.29 -15.32
CA ARG A 109 -9.92 -10.98 -14.30
C ARG A 109 -8.46 -11.15 -14.75
N ASP A 110 -8.23 -11.39 -16.04
CA ASP A 110 -6.88 -11.57 -16.58
C ASP A 110 -6.11 -10.25 -16.58
N ASP A 111 -6.74 -9.14 -16.97
CA ASP A 111 -6.12 -7.82 -16.92
C ASP A 111 -5.84 -7.40 -15.47
N TRP A 112 -6.76 -7.68 -14.55
CA TRP A 112 -6.57 -7.47 -13.11
C TRP A 112 -5.33 -8.22 -12.60
N ARG A 113 -5.26 -9.53 -12.85
CA ARG A 113 -4.13 -10.38 -12.48
C ARG A 113 -2.82 -9.87 -13.07
N SER A 114 -2.82 -9.49 -14.34
CA SER A 114 -1.64 -8.99 -15.03
C SER A 114 -1.12 -7.70 -14.40
N VAL A 115 -1.98 -6.69 -14.21
CA VAL A 115 -1.59 -5.40 -13.62
C VAL A 115 -1.13 -5.59 -12.16
N CYS A 116 -1.91 -6.31 -11.35
CA CYS A 116 -1.54 -6.56 -9.96
C CYS A 116 -0.26 -7.39 -9.82
N SER A 117 0.02 -8.31 -10.75
CA SER A 117 1.26 -9.07 -10.72
C SER A 117 2.49 -8.18 -10.84
N VAL A 118 2.48 -7.23 -11.76
CA VAL A 118 3.60 -6.28 -11.96
C VAL A 118 3.76 -5.35 -10.75
N LEU A 119 2.65 -4.88 -10.17
CA LEU A 119 2.69 -3.99 -9.01
C LEU A 119 3.22 -4.68 -7.74
N LEU A 120 2.96 -5.98 -7.60
CA LEU A 120 3.34 -6.77 -6.43
C LEU A 120 4.65 -7.54 -6.63
N GLU A 121 5.16 -7.66 -7.86
CA GLU A 121 6.44 -8.34 -8.16
C GLU A 121 7.59 -7.78 -7.33
N HIS A 122 7.72 -6.45 -7.27
CA HIS A 122 8.74 -5.79 -6.47
C HIS A 122 8.53 -5.88 -4.95
N ARG A 123 7.34 -6.28 -4.50
CA ARG A 123 7.01 -6.44 -3.08
C ARG A 123 7.06 -7.88 -2.63
N ALA A 124 7.23 -8.83 -3.55
CA ALA A 124 7.26 -10.26 -3.22
C ALA A 124 8.39 -10.58 -2.23
N GLU A 125 9.53 -9.88 -2.33
CA GLU A 125 10.69 -10.02 -1.46
C GLU A 125 10.39 -9.64 0.02
N GLU A 126 9.56 -8.62 0.26
CA GLU A 126 9.20 -8.14 1.60
C GLU A 126 8.37 -9.17 2.39
N TYR A 127 7.66 -10.05 1.69
CA TYR A 127 6.86 -11.10 2.30
C TYR A 127 7.62 -12.42 2.50
N GLU A 128 8.86 -12.54 2.02
CA GLU A 128 9.64 -13.76 2.20
C GLU A 128 10.10 -13.93 3.65
N ASP A 129 10.38 -12.82 4.35
CA ASP A 129 10.91 -12.82 5.72
C ASP A 129 9.84 -13.03 6.79
N SER A 130 8.56 -12.80 6.48
CA SER A 130 7.49 -12.80 7.49
C SER A 130 6.79 -14.15 7.65
N ASP A 131 6.88 -15.05 6.67
CA ASP A 131 6.17 -16.36 6.69
C ASP A 131 6.97 -17.47 7.39
N GLU A 132 8.23 -17.23 7.77
CA GLU A 132 9.04 -18.23 8.50
C GLU A 132 8.74 -18.24 10.02
N MET A 133 8.02 -17.25 10.55
CA MET A 133 7.80 -17.11 11.99
C MET A 133 6.48 -17.72 12.52
N ASP A 134 5.51 -18.05 11.66
CA ASP A 134 4.16 -18.45 12.12
C ASP A 134 3.82 -19.95 11.97
N VAL A 135 4.76 -20.78 11.50
CA VAL A 135 4.54 -22.24 11.32
C VAL A 135 4.84 -23.05 12.60
N TYR A 136 5.47 -22.45 13.61
CA TYR A 136 5.76 -23.13 14.88
C TYR A 136 4.65 -23.02 15.94
N ALA A 137 3.59 -22.23 15.73
CA ALA A 137 2.54 -22.04 16.74
C ALA A 137 1.47 -23.15 16.80
N ALA A 138 1.52 -24.16 15.91
CA ALA A 138 0.46 -25.19 15.82
C ALA A 138 0.93 -26.63 16.13
N ALA A 139 2.17 -26.85 16.56
CA ALA A 139 2.66 -28.19 16.85
C ALA A 139 3.74 -28.20 17.95
N ASP A 140 3.39 -27.81 19.18
CA ASP A 140 4.10 -28.39 20.32
C ASP A 140 3.20 -28.54 21.56
N GLN A 141 2.56 -29.71 21.62
CA GLN A 141 2.06 -30.28 22.85
C GLN A 141 3.01 -31.44 23.19
N ALA A 142 3.86 -31.16 24.18
CA ALA A 142 4.72 -32.07 24.93
C ALA A 142 6.01 -32.56 24.23
N ASP A 143 7.14 -31.96 24.63
CA ASP A 143 8.13 -32.75 25.36
C ASP A 143 8.98 -31.90 26.32
N ASP A 144 9.24 -32.53 27.46
CA ASP A 144 9.98 -32.07 28.63
C ASP A 144 11.46 -32.40 28.42
N PHE A 145 12.30 -31.41 28.11
CA PHE A 145 13.76 -31.60 28.08
C PHE A 145 14.49 -30.46 28.77
N ASP A 146 14.88 -30.78 30.00
CA ASP A 146 16.08 -30.41 30.75
C ASP A 146 17.10 -29.49 30.06
N GLU A 147 17.29 -28.32 30.70
CA GLU A 147 18.55 -27.86 31.29
C GLU A 147 19.86 -28.37 30.64
N GLU A 148 20.65 -27.46 30.04
CA GLU A 148 22.04 -27.21 30.44
C GLU A 148 22.75 -26.13 29.57
N ASP A 149 23.31 -25.16 30.30
CA ASP A 149 24.63 -24.55 30.14
C ASP A 149 24.94 -23.56 28.99
N ALA A 150 25.54 -22.44 29.42
CA ALA A 150 25.95 -21.27 28.64
C ALA A 150 27.24 -21.52 27.82
N PRO A 151 27.65 -20.59 26.93
CA PRO A 151 28.44 -19.47 27.44
C PRO A 151 28.21 -18.11 26.75
N ASP A 152 28.29 -17.10 27.62
CA ASP A 152 28.83 -15.74 27.45
C ASP A 152 29.87 -15.60 26.30
N ASP A 153 29.58 -14.77 25.30
CA ASP A 153 30.54 -14.38 24.27
C ASP A 153 30.53 -12.85 24.08
N GLU A 154 31.56 -12.27 24.66
CA GLU A 154 31.95 -10.86 24.73
C GLU A 154 32.76 -10.54 23.46
N TYR A 155 32.28 -9.64 22.58
CA TYR A 155 33.11 -9.12 21.46
C TYR A 155 33.00 -7.61 21.29
N GLU A 156 34.05 -6.97 21.82
CA GLU A 156 34.88 -5.89 21.27
C GLU A 156 34.24 -4.84 20.33
N GLU A 157 34.05 -3.68 20.95
CA GLU A 157 34.09 -2.33 20.40
C GLU A 157 35.28 -2.14 19.44
N ASN A 158 35.01 -1.82 18.16
CA ASN A 158 36.03 -1.34 17.24
C ASN A 158 35.66 0.07 16.78
N GLU A 159 36.33 1.04 17.40
CA GLU A 159 36.39 2.43 16.99
C GLU A 159 37.15 2.59 15.66
N GLU A 160 37.00 3.78 15.07
CA GLU A 160 37.87 4.37 14.02
C GLU A 160 37.59 3.98 12.56
N ASN A 161 36.82 4.82 11.87
CA ASN A 161 37.21 5.22 10.52
C ASN A 161 36.77 6.66 10.21
N GLU A 162 37.70 7.59 10.41
CA GLU A 162 37.65 8.95 9.88
C GLU A 162 37.97 8.89 8.37
N GLY A 163 36.93 8.93 7.54
CA GLY A 163 37.01 8.96 6.08
C GLY A 163 36.74 10.35 5.53
N ASP A 164 37.83 11.07 5.32
CA ASP A 164 37.98 12.39 4.70
C ASP A 164 37.45 12.47 3.25
N SER A 165 36.93 13.66 2.91
CA SER A 165 37.02 14.36 1.62
C SER A 165 36.81 13.60 0.30
N ASP A 166 35.80 13.98 -0.49
CA ASP A 166 36.02 14.96 -1.57
C ASP A 166 34.69 15.48 -2.15
N SER A 167 34.65 16.78 -2.39
CA SER A 167 33.49 17.57 -2.82
C SER A 167 33.68 17.93 -4.29
N ASP A 168 33.18 17.08 -5.20
CA ASP A 168 33.16 17.39 -6.63
C ASP A 168 31.93 18.24 -7.01
N GLU A 169 32.21 19.53 -7.21
CA GLU A 169 31.32 20.57 -7.73
C GLU A 169 31.01 20.32 -9.21
N TYR A 170 29.84 19.74 -9.50
CA TYR A 170 29.39 19.51 -10.89
C TYR A 170 28.70 20.77 -11.46
N VAL A 171 29.42 21.52 -12.28
CA VAL A 171 28.88 22.63 -13.07
C VAL A 171 28.33 22.07 -14.40
N ASP A 172 27.00 22.00 -14.54
CA ASP A 172 26.37 21.76 -15.85
C ASP A 172 26.07 23.10 -16.54
N GLU A 173 27.01 23.55 -17.37
CA GLU A 173 26.75 24.57 -18.37
C GLU A 173 26.14 23.94 -19.62
N SER A 174 24.83 24.14 -19.82
CA SER A 174 24.18 23.83 -21.10
C SER A 174 23.52 25.08 -21.71
N PRO A 175 23.93 25.51 -22.92
CA PRO A 175 23.47 26.73 -23.56
C PRO A 175 22.18 26.55 -24.39
N SER A 176 21.21 27.41 -24.08
CA SER A 176 20.36 28.18 -24.99
C SER A 176 19.57 27.53 -26.16
N LYS A 177 18.26 27.86 -26.14
CA LYS A 177 17.38 28.27 -27.26
C LYS A 177 17.03 27.25 -28.35
N ALA A 178 15.77 26.81 -28.32
CA ALA A 178 14.97 26.65 -29.55
C ALA A 178 13.50 27.00 -29.30
N ARG A 179 12.99 27.92 -30.13
CA ARG A 179 11.62 28.44 -30.18
C ARG A 179 10.73 27.50 -30.99
N ARG A 180 9.42 27.54 -30.71
CA ARG A 180 8.22 27.15 -31.53
C ARG A 180 7.36 26.14 -30.74
N SER A 181 6.03 26.18 -30.71
CA SER A 181 5.01 26.96 -31.40
C SER A 181 3.75 26.92 -30.52
N ALA A 182 3.21 28.07 -30.13
CA ALA A 182 2.03 28.16 -29.28
C ALA A 182 0.77 27.86 -30.10
N ARG A 183 0.11 26.74 -29.79
CA ARG A 183 -1.22 26.39 -30.30
C ARG A 183 -2.21 26.54 -29.13
N PRO A 184 -3.23 27.40 -29.20
CA PRO A 184 -4.13 27.63 -28.08
C PRO A 184 -5.05 26.41 -27.87
N LYS A 185 -4.75 25.60 -26.84
CA LYS A 185 -5.69 24.60 -26.32
C LYS A 185 -6.73 25.31 -25.45
N LYS A 186 -7.98 25.14 -25.86
CA LYS A 186 -9.20 25.62 -25.19
C LYS A 186 -9.25 25.04 -23.77
N THR A 187 -8.91 25.84 -22.77
CA THR A 187 -9.02 25.50 -21.36
C THR A 187 -10.50 25.34 -21.00
N ARG A 188 -11.00 24.09 -21.02
CA ARG A 188 -12.22 23.74 -20.27
C ARG A 188 -11.88 23.98 -18.81
N ARG A 189 -12.48 25.02 -18.24
CA ARG A 189 -12.58 25.24 -16.80
C ARG A 189 -13.20 23.97 -16.21
N ARG A 190 -12.36 23.06 -15.71
CA ARG A 190 -12.77 22.02 -14.78
C ARG A 190 -13.06 22.78 -13.50
N SER A 191 -14.34 22.89 -13.17
CA SER A 191 -14.79 23.25 -11.84
C SER A 191 -14.07 22.33 -10.85
N PRO A 192 -13.49 22.85 -9.76
CA PRO A 192 -13.06 21.98 -8.68
C PRO A 192 -14.32 21.32 -8.12
N SER A 193 -14.56 20.06 -8.47
CA SER A 193 -15.53 19.23 -7.77
C SER A 193 -14.94 18.96 -6.40
N SER A 194 -15.25 19.86 -5.48
CA SER A 194 -15.23 19.65 -4.05
C SER A 194 -16.20 18.53 -3.71
N ASP A 195 -15.77 17.30 -3.93
CA ASP A 195 -16.31 16.11 -3.27
C ASP A 195 -15.22 15.57 -2.34
N SER A 196 -14.73 16.45 -1.47
CA SER A 196 -14.19 16.02 -0.19
C SER A 196 -15.41 15.69 0.65
N SER A 197 -15.92 14.47 0.47
CA SER A 197 -16.77 13.83 1.46
C SER A 197 -15.99 13.78 2.77
N ASP A 198 -16.15 14.84 3.57
CA ASP A 198 -15.63 15.05 4.92
C ASP A 198 -16.29 14.06 5.88
N SER A 199 -16.05 12.78 5.64
CA SER A 199 -16.28 11.74 6.64
C SER A 199 -15.14 11.87 7.63
N SER A 200 -15.31 12.79 8.58
CA SER A 200 -14.43 13.07 9.72
C SER A 200 -14.25 11.89 10.70
N ALA A 201 -14.61 10.68 10.28
CA ALA A 201 -14.23 9.47 10.98
C ALA A 201 -12.74 9.22 10.72
N PRO A 202 -11.92 9.06 11.79
CA PRO A 202 -10.50 8.77 11.62
C PRO A 202 -10.37 7.48 10.79
N LYS A 203 -9.70 7.58 9.63
CA LYS A 203 -9.40 6.41 8.79
C LYS A 203 -8.63 5.42 9.65
N LYS A 204 -9.21 4.24 9.90
CA LYS A 204 -8.52 3.17 10.61
C LYS A 204 -7.29 2.76 9.78
N LEU A 205 -6.13 2.77 10.40
CA LEU A 205 -4.89 2.28 9.80
C LEU A 205 -5.06 0.83 9.37
N THR A 206 -4.58 0.49 8.17
CA THR A 206 -4.41 -0.90 7.77
C THR A 206 -3.32 -1.55 8.64
N ASP A 207 -3.33 -2.88 8.77
CA ASP A 207 -2.35 -3.56 9.63
C ASP A 207 -0.92 -3.39 9.12
N ARG A 208 -0.74 -3.25 7.80
CA ARG A 208 0.53 -2.87 7.20
C ARG A 208 0.97 -1.46 7.60
N GLN A 209 0.07 -0.48 7.51
CA GLN A 209 0.37 0.88 7.94
C GLN A 209 0.77 0.93 9.41
N LYS A 210 0.10 0.15 10.27
CA LYS A 210 0.50 0.03 11.68
C LYS A 210 1.89 -0.56 11.82
N LYS A 211 2.22 -1.64 11.09
CA LYS A 211 3.54 -2.25 11.09
C LYS A 211 4.61 -1.27 10.64
N THR A 212 4.44 -0.64 9.47
CA THR A 212 5.37 0.39 8.96
C THR A 212 5.53 1.57 9.92
N CYS A 213 4.44 2.03 10.54
CA CYS A 213 4.52 3.07 11.57
C CYS A 213 5.31 2.61 12.79
N LEU A 214 5.12 1.36 13.22
CA LEU A 214 5.83 0.77 14.36
C LEU A 214 7.32 0.58 14.04
N ASP A 215 7.66 0.04 12.87
CA ASP A 215 9.03 -0.14 12.41
C ASP A 215 9.76 1.22 12.32
N THR A 216 9.09 2.23 11.76
CA THR A 216 9.64 3.60 11.69
C THR A 216 9.76 4.23 13.08
N TYR A 217 8.81 3.94 13.98
CA TYR A 217 8.86 4.40 15.37
C TYR A 217 10.01 3.76 16.14
N ALA A 218 10.31 2.49 15.87
CA ALA A 218 11.43 1.76 16.47
C ALA A 218 12.79 2.40 16.16
N LEU A 219 12.94 3.08 15.00
CA LEU A 219 14.17 3.81 14.65
C LEU A 219 14.52 4.93 15.66
N PHE A 220 13.53 5.43 16.41
CA PHE A 220 13.76 6.41 17.48
C PHE A 220 14.24 5.76 18.79
N PHE A 221 14.28 4.44 18.92
CA PHE A 221 14.61 3.73 20.16
C PHE A 221 15.47 2.49 19.89
N PRO A 222 16.76 2.66 19.53
CA PRO A 222 17.63 1.54 19.20
C PRO A 222 17.81 0.53 20.36
N ASP A 223 17.65 0.98 21.60
CA ASP A 223 17.83 0.16 22.80
C ASP A 223 16.52 -0.44 23.34
N ALA A 224 15.37 -0.13 22.72
CA ALA A 224 14.06 -0.59 23.19
C ALA A 224 13.60 -1.84 22.44
N SER A 225 12.99 -2.78 23.15
CA SER A 225 12.33 -3.93 22.54
C SER A 225 11.00 -3.54 21.90
N GLU A 226 10.53 -4.29 20.90
CA GLU A 226 9.22 -4.04 20.25
C GLU A 226 8.05 -4.02 21.24
N ALA A 227 8.15 -4.79 22.32
CA ALA A 227 7.13 -4.84 23.38
C ALA A 227 7.06 -3.54 24.20
N ASP A 228 8.18 -2.81 24.31
CA ASP A 228 8.25 -1.56 25.07
C ASP A 228 7.88 -0.33 24.22
N LEU A 229 7.96 -0.42 22.90
CA LEU A 229 7.69 0.68 21.96
C LEU A 229 6.36 1.42 22.22
N PRO A 230 5.23 0.76 22.52
CA PRO A 230 3.97 1.47 22.79
C PRO A 230 4.01 2.37 24.03
N THR A 231 4.92 2.10 24.96
CA THR A 231 5.09 2.88 26.20
C THR A 231 6.13 3.99 26.06
N GLN A 232 7.02 3.88 25.08
CA GLN A 232 8.03 4.89 24.80
C GLN A 232 7.40 6.14 24.17
N ARG A 233 8.10 7.28 24.31
CA ARG A 233 7.65 8.57 23.78
C ARG A 233 8.83 9.26 23.14
N VAL A 234 8.67 9.74 21.91
CA VAL A 234 9.73 10.44 21.18
C VAL A 234 9.90 11.80 21.82
N THR A 235 11.10 12.05 22.32
CA THR A 235 11.47 13.30 22.97
C THR A 235 12.35 14.16 22.05
N VAL A 236 12.62 15.40 22.47
CA VAL A 236 13.56 16.30 21.79
C VAL A 236 14.96 15.66 21.69
N ALA A 237 15.38 14.91 22.71
CA ALA A 237 16.70 14.27 22.73
C ALA A 237 16.81 13.19 21.64
N ASP A 238 15.74 12.43 21.39
CA ASP A 238 15.72 11.39 20.36
C ASP A 238 15.81 11.99 18.96
N ILE A 239 15.06 13.08 18.71
CA ILE A 239 15.12 13.79 17.43
C ILE A 239 16.51 14.41 17.22
N GLN A 240 17.10 15.02 18.26
CA GLN A 240 18.45 15.57 18.18
C GLN A 240 19.51 14.51 17.88
N ARG A 241 19.35 13.31 18.44
CA ARG A 241 20.23 12.16 18.16
C ARG A 241 20.14 11.76 16.69
N LEU A 242 18.93 11.65 16.14
CA LEU A 242 18.72 11.32 14.73
C LEU A 242 19.22 12.41 13.77
N THR A 243 18.97 13.69 14.06
CA THR A 243 19.46 14.78 13.22
C THR A 243 20.99 14.81 13.18
N LYS A 244 21.63 14.55 14.34
CA LYS A 244 23.10 14.43 14.43
C LYS A 244 23.62 13.26 13.58
N LEU A 245 22.92 12.13 13.57
CA LEU A 245 23.27 10.96 12.77
C LEU A 245 23.15 11.25 11.26
N ILE A 246 22.11 11.98 10.85
CA ILE A 246 21.88 12.37 9.44
C ILE A 246 22.83 13.50 9.00
N GLY A 247 23.41 14.24 9.94
CA GLY A 247 24.25 15.42 9.66
C GLY A 247 23.47 16.73 9.56
N ASP A 248 22.16 16.71 9.86
CA ASP A 248 21.29 17.87 9.86
C ASP A 248 21.32 18.62 11.20
N LYS A 249 21.18 19.94 11.13
CA LYS A 249 21.19 20.83 12.30
C LYS A 249 19.81 21.48 12.48
N LEU A 250 18.92 20.80 13.20
CA LEU A 250 17.66 21.41 13.66
C LEU A 250 17.88 22.11 15.00
N LYS A 251 17.34 23.32 15.14
CA LYS A 251 17.34 24.03 16.43
C LYS A 251 16.35 23.38 17.39
N ALA A 252 16.64 23.43 18.68
CA ALA A 252 15.73 22.90 19.70
C ALA A 252 14.33 23.55 19.63
N GLU A 253 14.24 24.83 19.27
CA GLU A 253 12.97 25.54 19.08
C GLU A 253 12.15 24.94 17.92
N GLU A 254 12.79 24.64 16.79
CA GLU A 254 12.15 24.03 15.61
C GLU A 254 11.62 22.63 15.94
N ILE A 255 12.42 21.83 16.67
CA ILE A 255 11.99 20.49 17.13
C ILE A 255 10.79 20.59 18.07
N LEU A 256 10.78 21.56 18.98
CA LEU A 256 9.67 21.79 19.90
C LEU A 256 8.40 22.25 19.17
N ASP A 257 8.54 23.04 18.11
CA ASP A 257 7.41 23.49 17.29
C ASP A 257 6.84 22.31 16.48
N MET A 258 7.70 21.48 15.87
CA MET A 258 7.28 20.23 15.21
C MET A 258 6.56 19.29 16.18
N LEU A 259 7.13 19.05 17.37
CA LEU A 259 6.50 18.21 18.37
C LEU A 259 5.18 18.82 18.86
N ALA A 260 5.06 20.14 18.96
CA ALA A 260 3.82 20.80 19.39
C ALA A 260 2.70 20.70 18.34
N GLU A 261 3.03 20.55 17.05
CA GLU A 261 2.04 20.39 15.99
C GLU A 261 1.36 19.01 16.03
N PHE A 262 2.11 17.96 16.38
CA PHE A 262 1.62 16.58 16.37
C PHE A 262 1.41 15.96 17.75
N SER A 263 1.93 16.57 18.82
CA SER A 263 1.76 16.08 20.18
C SER A 263 0.48 16.59 20.83
N THR A 264 -0.30 15.66 21.36
CA THR A 264 -1.46 15.93 22.22
C THR A 264 -1.08 16.12 23.69
N ALA A 265 0.19 15.93 24.05
CA ALA A 265 0.63 15.90 25.43
C ALA A 265 1.31 17.19 25.89
N PRO A 266 1.16 17.57 27.17
CA PRO A 266 1.66 18.83 27.70
C PRO A 266 3.18 18.90 27.78
N ASP A 267 3.85 17.75 27.81
CA ASP A 267 5.32 17.61 27.88
C ASP A 267 5.99 17.68 26.51
N LYS A 268 5.23 17.92 25.43
CA LYS A 268 5.73 17.99 24.05
C LYS A 268 6.50 16.75 23.61
N SER A 269 6.12 15.57 24.09
CA SER A 269 6.64 14.30 23.58
C SER A 269 5.59 13.59 22.72
N MET A 270 6.03 12.81 21.75
CA MET A 270 5.15 12.19 20.74
C MET A 270 5.01 10.68 21.01
N SER A 271 3.80 10.23 21.35
CA SER A 271 3.47 8.80 21.49
C SER A 271 3.35 8.10 20.13
N LEU A 272 3.26 6.77 20.13
CA LEU A 272 3.02 5.97 18.93
C LEU A 272 1.72 6.37 18.19
N GLU A 273 0.64 6.69 18.91
CA GLU A 273 -0.61 7.14 18.28
C GLU A 273 -0.45 8.48 17.55
N ASN A 274 0.33 9.40 18.13
CA ASN A 274 0.63 10.69 17.52
C ASN A 274 1.52 10.50 16.28
N SER A 275 2.52 9.60 16.34
CA SER A 275 3.39 9.32 15.18
C SER A 275 2.62 8.66 14.03
N GLN A 276 1.70 7.74 14.32
CA GLN A 276 0.80 7.14 13.33
C GLN A 276 -0.09 8.20 12.66
N THR A 277 -0.66 9.10 13.45
CA THR A 277 -1.48 10.21 12.93
C THR A 277 -0.65 11.12 12.02
N MET A 278 0.57 11.45 12.45
CA MET A 278 1.52 12.24 11.66
C MET A 278 1.88 11.55 10.34
N MET A 279 2.20 10.25 10.34
CA MET A 279 2.53 9.51 9.11
C MET A 279 1.35 9.45 8.13
N LEU A 280 0.12 9.29 8.63
CA LEU A 280 -1.09 9.37 7.81
C LEU A 280 -1.30 10.77 7.22
N SER A 281 -1.14 11.82 8.03
CA SER A 281 -1.26 13.20 7.56
C SER A 281 -0.22 13.52 6.48
N ALA A 282 0.99 12.98 6.63
CA ALA A 282 2.09 13.14 5.67
C ALA A 282 2.01 12.17 4.46
N ARG A 283 1.09 11.20 4.48
CA ARG A 283 0.97 10.12 3.47
C ARG A 283 2.26 9.29 3.32
N LEU A 284 2.94 9.04 4.43
CA LEU A 284 4.19 8.26 4.49
C LEU A 284 3.95 6.75 4.67
N CYS A 285 2.71 6.34 4.93
CA CYS A 285 2.30 4.95 5.15
C CYS A 285 1.00 4.62 4.40
#